data_AF-F2L0C0-F1
#
_entry.id   AF-F2L0C0-F1
#
_cell.length_a   1.000
_cell.length_b   1.000
_cell.length_c   1.000
_cell.angle_alpha   90.00
_cell.angle_beta   90.00
_cell.angle_gamma   90.00
#
_symmetry.space_group_name_H-M   'P 1'
#
loop_
_entity.id
_entity.type
_entity.pdbx_description
1 polymer ?
#
loop_
_entity_poly.entity_id
_entity_poly.type
_entity_poly.pdbx_seq_one_letter_code
_entity_poly.pdbx_strand_id
1 'polypeptide(L)' 'MLIPCDEALVGSALKAGACSARCEGGALVLVWPKGKEMPCSVKCAIWQTGGRLELVERCPT' A
#
# COMPACT_ATOMS: atom_id res chain seq x y z
N MET A 1 10.05 -4.49 15.16
CA MET A 1 11.04 -4.08 14.14
C MET A 1 10.24 -3.45 13.00
N LEU A 2 10.30 -2.13 12.85
CA LEU A 2 9.66 -1.44 11.73
C LEU A 2 10.43 -1.85 10.47
N ILE A 3 9.77 -2.48 9.51
CA ILE A 3 10.37 -2.64 8.18
C ILE A 3 10.37 -1.24 7.57
N PRO A 4 11.53 -0.65 7.23
CA PRO A 4 11.53 0.62 6.54
C PRO A 4 10.77 0.45 5.21
N CYS A 5 9.88 1.37 4.89
CA CYS A 5 9.23 1.36 3.59
C CYS A 5 10.29 1.37 2.48
N ASP A 6 10.27 0.36 1.62
CA ASP A 6 11.24 0.16 0.53
C ASP A 6 10.54 0.09 -0.83
N GLU A 7 11.25 0.40 -1.90
CA GLU A 7 10.73 0.39 -3.28
C GLU A 7 10.18 -0.99 -3.69
N ALA A 8 10.76 -2.09 -3.19
CA ALA A 8 10.23 -3.43 -3.44
C ALA A 8 8.82 -3.61 -2.87
N LEU A 9 8.53 -2.99 -1.72
CA LEU A 9 7.24 -3.01 -1.05
C LEU A 9 6.21 -2.19 -1.84
N VAL A 10 6.63 -1.02 -2.33
CA VAL A 10 5.84 -0.15 -3.20
C VAL A 10 5.48 -0.88 -4.49
N GLY A 11 6.46 -1.45 -5.18
CA GLY A 11 6.24 -2.23 -6.40
C GLY A 11 5.33 -3.45 -6.17
N SER A 12 5.46 -4.10 -5.03
CA SER A 12 4.58 -5.22 -4.65
C SER A 12 3.14 -4.78 -4.45
N ALA A 13 2.90 -3.64 -3.79
CA ALA A 13 1.56 -3.10 -3.59
C ALA A 13 0.90 -2.70 -4.92
N LEU A 14 1.65 -2.09 -5.84
CA LEU A 14 1.17 -1.75 -7.18
C LEU A 14 0.80 -3.02 -7.98
N LYS A 15 1.68 -4.03 -7.98
CA LYS A 15 1.41 -5.32 -8.64
C LYS A 15 0.21 -6.06 -8.03
N ALA A 16 -0.02 -5.88 -6.74
CA ALA A 16 -1.16 -6.44 -6.02
C ALA A 16 -2.50 -5.74 -6.34
N GLY A 17 -2.46 -4.58 -7.01
CA GLY A 17 -3.66 -3.86 -7.44
C GLY A 17 -3.90 -2.53 -6.72
N ALA A 18 -2.91 -1.99 -6.00
CA ALA A 18 -2.97 -0.60 -5.54
C ALA A 18 -2.98 0.34 -6.75
N CYS A 19 -3.78 1.40 -6.65
CA CYS A 19 -3.78 2.48 -7.64
C CYS A 19 -2.49 3.30 -7.57
N SER A 20 -2.01 3.54 -6.36
CA SER A 20 -0.71 4.17 -6.11
C SER A 20 -0.13 3.65 -4.81
N ALA A 21 1.19 3.56 -4.74
CA ALA A 21 1.91 3.24 -3.53
C ALA A 21 3.17 4.10 -3.48
N ARG A 22 3.53 4.59 -2.30
CA ARG A 22 4.76 5.35 -2.09
C ARG A 22 5.24 5.23 -0.65
N CYS A 23 6.53 5.45 -0.45
CA CYS A 23 7.10 5.61 0.88
C CYS A 23 7.11 7.08 1.27
N GLU A 24 6.61 7.40 2.45
CA GLU A 24 6.65 8.74 3.02
C GLU A 24 7.03 8.66 4.49
N GLY A 25 8.13 9.31 4.89
CA GLY A 25 8.57 9.32 6.29
C GLY A 25 8.82 7.94 6.90
N GLY A 26 9.17 6.94 6.08
CA GLY A 26 9.35 5.54 6.51
C GLY A 26 8.06 4.71 6.57
N ALA A 27 6.89 5.32 6.34
CA ALA A 27 5.60 4.64 6.26
C ALA A 27 5.19 4.35 4.81
N LEU A 28 4.40 3.29 4.63
CA LEU A 28 3.83 2.93 3.33
C LEU A 28 2.49 3.64 3.12
N VAL A 29 2.39 4.53 2.14
CA VAL A 29 1.16 5.22 1.77
C VAL A 29 0.58 4.60 0.51
N LEU A 30 -0.67 4.15 0.57
CA LEU A 30 -1.34 3.41 -0.49
C LEU A 30 -2.70 4.04 -0.84
N VAL A 31 -3.02 4.05 -2.13
CA VAL A 31 -4.38 4.30 -2.63
C VAL A 31 -4.90 2.99 -3.22
N TRP A 32 -6.05 2.53 -2.75
CA TRP A 32 -6.60 1.24 -3.13
C TRP A 32 -8.05 1.35 -3.63
N PRO A 33 -8.42 0.63 -4.71
CA PRO A 33 -9.78 0.68 -5.20
C PRO A 33 -10.76 0.03 -4.20
N LYS A 34 -11.79 0.77 -3.83
CA LYS A 34 -12.86 0.37 -2.93
C LYS A 34 -13.63 -0.79 -3.56
N GLY A 35 -14.02 -1.75 -2.73
CA GLY A 35 -14.71 -2.97 -3.19
C GLY A 35 -13.80 -4.02 -3.81
N LYS A 36 -12.51 -3.73 -4.08
CA LYS A 36 -11.51 -4.77 -4.35
C LYS A 36 -10.93 -5.29 -3.05
N GLU A 37 -10.84 -6.62 -2.95
CA GLU A 37 -10.18 -7.26 -1.84
C GLU A 37 -8.67 -6.98 -1.87
N MET A 38 -8.16 -6.49 -0.74
CA MET A 38 -6.74 -6.27 -0.56
C MET A 38 -6.06 -7.58 -0.10
N PRO A 39 -4.96 -8.01 -0.77
CA PRO A 39 -4.23 -9.21 -0.39
C PRO A 39 -3.68 -9.14 1.03
N CYS A 40 -3.59 -10.28 1.69
CA CYS A 40 -3.04 -10.38 3.05
C CYS A 40 -1.60 -9.85 3.14
N SER A 41 -0.78 -10.04 2.09
CA SER A 41 0.58 -9.50 2.02
C SER A 41 0.62 -7.97 2.13
N VAL A 42 -0.30 -7.28 1.44
CA VAL A 42 -0.41 -5.81 1.49
C VAL A 42 -0.93 -5.35 2.86
N LYS A 43 -1.94 -6.04 3.42
CA LYS A 43 -2.44 -5.75 4.76
C LYS A 43 -1.34 -5.90 5.83
N CYS A 44 -0.55 -6.98 5.76
CA CYS A 44 0.59 -7.19 6.66
C CYS A 44 1.67 -6.12 6.49
N ALA A 45 1.96 -5.71 5.25
CA ALA A 45 2.91 -4.63 4.97
C ALA A 45 2.45 -3.33 5.64
N ILE A 46 1.21 -2.89 5.44
CA ILE A 46 0.66 -1.70 6.10
C ILE A 46 0.85 -1.78 7.63
N TRP A 47 0.55 -2.93 8.23
CA TRP A 47 0.68 -3.11 9.67
C TRP A 47 2.13 -3.04 10.16
N GLN A 48 3.08 -3.66 9.45
CA GLN A 48 4.49 -3.70 9.85
C GLN A 48 5.23 -2.38 9.60
N THR A 49 4.83 -1.62 8.59
CA THR A 49 5.47 -0.36 8.17
C THR A 49 4.80 0.88 8.79
N GLY A 50 3.70 0.71 9.54
CA GLY A 50 2.89 1.83 10.04
C GLY A 50 2.20 2.62 8.91
N GLY A 51 1.78 1.89 7.87
CA GLY A 51 1.28 2.46 6.63
C GLY A 51 -0.07 3.19 6.75
N ARG A 52 -0.32 4.05 5.76
CA ARG A 52 -1.56 4.80 5.57
C ARG A 52 -2.28 4.27 4.34
N LEU A 53 -3.52 3.85 4.52
CA LEU A 53 -4.37 3.35 3.45
C LEU A 53 -5.50 4.32 3.17
N GLU A 54 -5.64 4.73 1.91
CA GLU A 54 -6.79 5.47 1.41
C GLU A 54 -7.59 4.60 0.44
N LEU A 55 -8.89 4.45 0.70
CA LEU A 55 -9.80 3.70 -0.17
C LEU A 55 -10.53 4.67 -1.10
N VAL A 56 -10.48 4.42 -2.41
CA VAL A 56 -11.08 5.27 -3.45
C VAL A 56 -12.00 4.48 -4.35
N GLU A 57 -13.11 5.03 -4.84
CA GLU A 57 -14.04 4.26 -5.68
C GLU A 57 -13.44 3.78 -7.02
N ARG A 58 -12.48 4.54 -7.56
CA ARG A 58 -11.66 4.18 -8.73
C ARG A 58 -10.27 4.77 -8.63
N CYS A 59 -9.30 4.13 -9.28
CA CYS A 59 -7.94 4.65 -9.39
C CYS A 59 -7.92 5.96 -10.19
N PRO A 60 -7.26 7.01 -9.70
CA PRO A 60 -6.98 8.19 -10.51
C PRO A 60 -6.09 7.76 -11.69
N THR A 61 -6.51 8.10 -12.91
CA THR A 61 -5.76 7.93 -14.16
C THR A 61 -4.57 8.84 -14.24
#